data_AF-A0A4Q6A2L2-F1
#
_entry.id   AF-A0A4Q6A2L2-F1
#
_cell.length_a   1.000
_cell.length_b   1.000
_cell.length_c   1.000
_cell.angle_alpha   90.00
_cell.angle_beta   90.00
_cell.angle_gamma   90.00
#
_symmetry.space_group_name_H-M   'P 1'
#
loop_
_entity.id
_entity.type
_entity.pdbx_description
1 polymer ?
#
loop_
_entity_poly.entity_id
_entity_poly.type
_entity_poly.pdbx_seq_one_letter_code
_entity_poly.pdbx_strand_id
1 'polypeptide(L)'
;MKRILIAVISLIYFLNANAQKQPVDYADPLLGTSESRWMLNPGATMPFGMVQLSPDNQGGVWKSGYEYSLNNVGGFSHIHSWTMAGLSVMPTVGALNTRRGPADGPTTGWTTGYRSRIDKATEKASPGYYG
;
A
#
# COMPACT_ATOMS: atom_id res chain seq x y z
N MET A 1 -41.63 -18.08 -27.52
CA MET A 1 -40.73 -18.94 -26.71
C MET A 1 -39.28 -18.93 -27.21
N LYS A 2 -38.97 -19.27 -28.47
CA LYS A 2 -37.57 -19.31 -28.99
C LYS A 2 -36.79 -17.99 -28.88
N ARG A 3 -37.42 -16.83 -29.10
CA ARG A 3 -36.77 -15.51 -28.99
C ARG A 3 -36.37 -15.13 -27.55
N ILE A 4 -37.17 -15.55 -26.56
CA ILE A 4 -36.88 -15.34 -25.14
C ILE A 4 -35.70 -16.22 -24.72
N LEU A 5 -35.67 -17.47 -25.18
CA LEU A 5 -34.58 -18.40 -24.89
C LEU A 5 -33.24 -17.89 -25.45
N ILE A 6 -33.22 -17.34 -26.67
CA ILE A 6 -32.02 -16.75 -27.27
C ILE A 6 -31.54 -15.55 -26.44
N ALA A 7 -32.44 -14.63 -26.06
CA ALA A 7 -32.07 -13.46 -25.27
C ALA A 7 -31.46 -13.82 -23.90
N VAL A 8 -32.00 -14.84 -23.23
CA VAL A 8 -31.47 -15.34 -21.94
C VAL A 8 -30.09 -15.95 -22.12
N ILE A 9 -29.88 -16.76 -23.17
CA ILE A 9 -28.57 -17.35 -23.47
C ILE A 9 -27.55 -16.25 -23.79
N SER A 10 -27.90 -15.27 -24.61
CA SER A 10 -27.04 -14.12 -24.92
C SER A 10 -26.66 -13.35 -23.65
N LEU A 11 -27.61 -13.08 -22.76
CA LEU A 11 -27.36 -12.39 -21.50
C LEU A 11 -26.39 -13.18 -20.61
N ILE A 12 -26.54 -14.51 -20.53
CA ILE A 12 -25.62 -15.37 -19.78
C ILE A 12 -24.20 -15.32 -20.36
N TYR A 13 -24.04 -15.35 -21.69
CA TYR A 13 -22.72 -15.23 -22.31
C TYR A 13 -22.07 -13.85 -22.06
N PHE A 14 -22.85 -12.77 -22.12
CA PHE A 14 -22.36 -11.42 -21.81
C PHE A 14 -21.93 -11.26 -20.35
N LEU A 15 -22.64 -11.89 -19.40
CA LEU A 15 -22.27 -11.88 -17.99
C LEU A 15 -21.00 -12.68 -17.71
N ASN A 16 -20.80 -13.83 -18.36
CA ASN A 16 -19.60 -14.65 -18.18
C ASN A 16 -18.34 -13.97 -18.75
N ALA A 17 -18.46 -13.22 -19.85
CA ALA A 17 -17.32 -12.50 -20.43
C ALA A 17 -16.74 -11.41 -19.49
N ASN A 18 -17.57 -10.82 -18.63
CA ASN A 18 -17.15 -9.80 -17.65
C ASN A 18 -16.71 -10.39 -16.30
N ALA A 19 -16.89 -11.69 -16.08
CA ALA A 19 -16.53 -12.35 -14.83
C ALA A 19 -15.05 -12.79 -14.76
N GLN A 20 -14.30 -12.67 -15.87
CA GLN A 20 -12.93 -13.15 -15.94
C GLN A 20 -11.93 -12.12 -15.39
N LYS A 21 -11.15 -12.54 -14.39
CA LYS A 21 -10.06 -11.74 -13.83
C LYS A 21 -9.08 -11.33 -14.91
N GLN A 22 -8.68 -10.07 -14.87
CA GLN A 22 -7.56 -9.55 -15.64
C GLN A 22 -6.23 -10.00 -15.01
N PRO A 23 -5.13 -10.09 -15.79
CA PRO A 23 -3.82 -10.43 -15.23
C PRO A 23 -3.39 -9.56 -14.03
N VAL A 24 -3.79 -8.29 -14.02
CA VAL A 24 -3.51 -7.34 -12.94
C VAL A 24 -4.21 -7.71 -11.62
N ASP A 25 -5.38 -8.36 -11.68
CA ASP A 25 -6.19 -8.74 -10.51
C ASP A 25 -5.59 -9.91 -9.71
N TYR A 26 -4.53 -10.52 -10.23
CA TYR A 26 -3.78 -11.59 -9.56
C TYR A 26 -2.59 -11.06 -8.76
N ALA A 27 -2.18 -9.81 -8.99
CA ALA A 27 -1.04 -9.23 -8.29
C ALA A 27 -1.48 -8.64 -6.93
N ASP A 28 -0.83 -9.08 -5.86
CA ASP A 28 -1.01 -8.57 -4.51
C ASP A 28 0.28 -7.85 -4.05
N PRO A 29 0.31 -6.51 -4.04
CA PRO A 29 1.48 -5.75 -3.60
C PRO A 29 1.80 -5.85 -2.10
N LEU A 30 0.86 -6.31 -1.26
CA LEU A 30 1.11 -6.50 0.18
C LEU A 30 1.83 -7.83 0.44
N LEU A 31 1.76 -8.78 -0.49
CA LEU A 31 2.39 -10.09 -0.35
C LEU A 31 3.91 -9.95 -0.23
N GLY A 32 4.48 -10.54 0.82
CA GLY A 32 5.93 -10.52 1.07
C GLY A 32 6.46 -9.19 1.63
N THR A 33 5.59 -8.26 2.01
CA THR A 33 5.98 -6.98 2.64
C THR A 33 6.27 -7.08 4.14
N SER A 34 6.08 -8.26 4.75
CA SER A 34 6.55 -8.54 6.11
C SER A 34 7.95 -9.12 6.10
N GLU A 35 8.83 -8.63 6.98
CA GLU A 35 10.26 -8.98 7.02
C GLU A 35 10.99 -8.80 5.67
N SER A 36 10.45 -7.93 4.81
CA SER A 36 11.01 -7.61 3.50
C SER A 36 12.37 -6.96 3.68
N ARG A 37 13.38 -7.60 3.09
CA ARG A 37 14.74 -7.10 3.12
C ARG A 37 14.83 -5.76 2.38
N TRP A 38 14.47 -5.62 1.11
CA TRP A 38 14.57 -4.28 0.45
C TRP A 38 13.87 -4.17 -0.91
N MET A 39 13.14 -5.20 -1.30
CA MET A 39 12.67 -5.35 -2.68
C MET A 39 11.17 -5.17 -2.81
N LEU A 40 10.41 -5.44 -1.74
CA LEU A 40 8.96 -5.49 -1.76
C LEU A 40 8.40 -4.40 -0.88
N ASN A 41 7.65 -3.50 -1.50
CA ASN A 41 6.89 -2.45 -0.86
C ASN A 41 5.49 -2.39 -1.52
N PRO A 42 4.43 -2.02 -0.78
CA PRO A 42 3.06 -2.00 -1.31
C PRO A 42 2.74 -0.73 -2.11
N GLY A 43 3.76 0.05 -2.47
CA GLY A 43 3.60 1.38 -3.03
C GLY A 43 3.06 1.39 -4.46
N ALA A 44 2.45 2.53 -4.82
CA ALA A 44 2.03 2.77 -6.19
C ALA A 44 3.25 3.02 -7.08
N THR A 45 3.48 2.13 -8.04
CA THR A 45 4.54 2.26 -9.04
C THR A 45 4.10 1.70 -10.39
N MET A 46 4.69 2.23 -11.46
CA MET A 46 4.63 1.65 -12.80
C MET A 46 5.74 0.62 -12.99
N PRO A 47 5.61 -0.33 -13.94
CA PRO A 47 6.72 -1.20 -14.32
C PRO A 47 7.96 -0.36 -14.70
N PHE A 48 9.09 -0.63 -14.03
CA PHE A 48 10.36 0.10 -14.20
C PHE A 48 10.28 1.61 -13.88
N GLY A 49 9.28 2.03 -13.11
CA GLY A 49 9.13 3.40 -12.64
C GLY A 49 10.23 3.79 -11.66
N MET A 50 10.76 5.01 -11.82
CA MET A 50 11.69 5.61 -10.85
C MET A 50 10.97 6.06 -9.57
N VAL A 51 9.73 6.53 -9.71
CA VAL A 51 8.89 6.95 -8.59
C VAL A 51 8.13 5.74 -8.08
N GLN A 52 8.31 5.45 -6.80
CA GLN A 52 7.60 4.40 -6.08
C GLN A 52 7.03 5.03 -4.81
N LEU A 53 5.78 5.48 -4.88
CA LEU A 53 5.15 6.18 -3.76
C LEU A 53 4.64 5.14 -2.78
N SER A 54 5.34 4.98 -1.65
CA SER A 54 5.09 3.90 -0.69
C SER A 54 5.02 4.43 0.74
N PRO A 55 4.17 3.86 1.60
CA PRO A 55 4.20 4.12 3.04
C PRO A 55 5.52 3.66 3.67
N ASP A 56 6.07 4.46 4.58
CA ASP A 56 7.18 4.04 5.43
C ASP A 56 6.71 3.91 6.88
N ASN A 57 6.98 2.76 7.51
CA ASN A 57 6.67 2.54 8.91
C ASN A 57 7.84 1.97 9.72
N GLN A 58 8.97 1.67 9.10
CA GLN A 58 10.17 1.27 9.81
C GLN A 58 11.09 2.47 10.10
N GLY A 59 12.04 2.28 11.03
CA GLY A 59 13.13 3.22 11.26
C GLY A 59 14.24 3.06 10.22
N GLY A 60 15.43 3.61 10.50
CA GLY A 60 16.64 3.38 9.71
C GLY A 60 17.19 1.97 9.93
N VAL A 61 16.48 0.97 9.44
CA VAL A 61 16.85 -0.45 9.51
C VAL A 61 17.20 -0.97 8.13
N TRP A 62 17.98 -2.04 8.09
CA TRP A 62 18.29 -2.77 6.86
C TRP A 62 17.07 -3.63 6.48
N LYS A 63 16.00 -2.95 6.04
CA LYS A 63 14.71 -3.52 5.60
C LYS A 63 14.08 -2.61 4.51
N SER A 64 12.93 -2.99 3.96
CA SER A 64 12.28 -2.29 2.84
C SER A 64 11.60 -0.94 3.16
N GLY A 65 11.68 -0.45 4.40
CA GLY A 65 11.02 0.79 4.84
C GLY A 65 9.58 0.59 5.31
N TYR A 66 8.89 -0.38 4.70
CA TYR A 66 7.57 -0.85 5.10
C TYR A 66 7.61 -2.27 5.70
N GLU A 67 6.80 -2.48 6.73
CA GLU A 67 6.56 -3.75 7.41
C GLU A 67 5.06 -3.95 7.59
N TYR A 68 4.53 -5.04 7.04
CA TYR A 68 3.10 -5.33 7.14
C TYR A 68 2.62 -5.46 8.58
N SER A 69 3.45 -6.02 9.47
CA SER A 69 3.09 -6.24 10.89
C SER A 69 3.01 -4.96 11.73
N LEU A 70 3.45 -3.81 11.21
CA LEU A 70 3.37 -2.52 11.91
C LEU A 70 2.09 -1.76 11.55
N ASN A 71 1.31 -1.44 12.58
CA ASN A 71 0.01 -0.74 12.47
C ASN A 71 0.12 0.79 12.57
N ASN A 72 1.17 1.35 11.96
CA ASN A 72 1.33 2.79 11.84
C ASN A 72 2.05 3.15 10.55
N VAL A 73 1.99 4.42 10.17
CA VAL A 73 2.71 5.02 9.05
C VAL A 73 3.43 6.27 9.56
N GLY A 74 4.68 6.42 9.13
CA GLY A 74 5.53 7.53 9.47
C GLY A 74 5.88 8.40 8.27
N GLY A 75 5.05 8.40 7.22
CA GLY A 75 5.24 9.17 6.00
C GLY A 75 5.15 8.31 4.74
N PHE A 76 5.15 8.99 3.60
CA PHE A 76 5.13 8.39 2.27
C PHE A 76 6.34 8.87 1.48
N SER A 77 7.28 7.99 1.18
CA SER A 77 8.46 8.34 0.39
C SER A 77 8.23 8.10 -1.10
N HIS A 78 8.89 8.91 -1.94
CA HIS A 78 8.65 8.90 -3.40
C HIS A 78 9.57 7.97 -4.17
N ILE A 79 10.64 7.49 -3.55
CA ILE A 79 11.60 6.56 -4.16
C ILE A 79 11.78 5.43 -3.16
N HIS A 80 11.67 4.20 -3.64
CA HIS A 80 11.99 2.99 -2.90
C HIS A 80 12.78 2.08 -3.83
N SER A 81 14.00 1.73 -3.47
CA SER A 81 14.79 0.75 -4.20
C SER A 81 15.98 0.34 -3.37
N TRP A 82 16.14 -0.96 -3.12
CA TRP A 82 17.23 -1.46 -2.29
C TRP A 82 17.22 -0.79 -0.90
N THR A 83 18.34 -0.22 -0.48
CA THR A 83 18.50 0.50 0.80
C THR A 83 18.23 2.00 0.65
N MET A 84 17.50 2.42 -0.39
CA MET A 84 17.33 3.81 -0.77
C MET A 84 15.87 4.22 -0.63
N ALA A 85 15.65 5.31 0.12
CA ALA A 85 14.38 6.01 0.23
C ALA A 85 14.53 7.45 -0.27
N GLY A 86 13.48 7.96 -0.89
CA GLY A 86 13.42 9.32 -1.43
C GLY A 86 12.86 10.34 -0.44
N LEU A 87 12.35 11.45 -1.01
CA LEU A 87 11.63 12.48 -0.25
C LEU A 87 10.40 11.89 0.43
N SER A 88 10.33 12.00 1.76
CA SER A 88 9.18 11.57 2.57
C SER A 88 8.22 12.72 2.83
N VAL A 89 6.92 12.48 2.65
CA VAL A 89 5.84 13.43 2.91
C VAL A 89 4.85 12.80 3.88
N MET A 90 4.52 13.52 4.95
CA MET A 90 3.52 13.08 5.93
C MET A 90 2.42 14.15 6.07
N PRO A 91 1.19 13.89 5.61
CA PRO A 91 0.05 14.73 5.92
C PRO A 91 -0.16 14.76 7.43
N THR A 92 -0.38 15.96 8.00
CA THR A 92 -0.62 16.12 9.44
C THR A 92 -1.71 17.14 9.69
N VAL A 93 -2.37 17.00 10.83
CA VAL A 93 -3.39 17.92 11.32
C VAL A 93 -3.05 18.32 12.75
N GLY A 94 -3.39 19.54 13.15
CA GLY A 94 -3.10 20.06 14.48
C GLY A 94 -1.67 20.60 14.63
N ALA A 95 -1.10 20.46 15.83
CA ALA A 95 0.21 21.00 16.14
C ALA A 95 1.32 20.24 15.41
N LEU A 96 2.22 20.97 14.74
CA LEU A 96 3.31 20.38 13.98
C LEU A 96 4.31 19.68 14.90
N ASN A 97 4.46 18.37 14.72
CA ASN A 97 5.54 17.58 15.30
C ASN A 97 6.52 17.18 14.18
N THR A 98 7.79 17.52 14.35
CA THR A 98 8.84 17.24 13.34
C THR A 98 9.63 15.97 13.65
N ARG A 99 9.39 15.34 14.80
CA ARG A 99 10.04 14.08 15.19
C ARG A 99 9.18 12.91 14.76
N ARG A 100 9.74 11.96 14.00
CA ARG A 100 9.01 10.77 13.52
C ARG A 100 8.59 9.84 14.66
N GLY A 101 9.41 9.75 15.71
CA GLY A 101 9.21 8.82 16.82
C GLY A 101 9.51 7.35 16.45
N PRO A 102 9.68 6.50 17.47
CA PRO A 102 9.94 5.08 17.26
C PRO A 102 8.71 4.35 16.68
N ALA A 103 8.93 3.24 15.97
CA ALA A 103 7.87 2.48 15.33
C ALA A 103 6.92 1.80 16.35
N ASP A 104 7.46 1.46 17.51
CA ASP A 104 6.80 0.89 18.69
C ASP A 104 6.55 1.94 19.79
N GLY A 105 6.64 3.23 19.44
CA GLY A 105 6.53 4.34 20.38
C GLY A 105 5.14 4.55 20.99
N PRO A 106 5.07 5.31 22.09
CA PRO A 106 3.80 5.71 22.70
C PRO A 106 3.02 6.68 21.79
N THR A 107 1.71 6.71 21.97
CA THR A 107 0.77 7.62 21.27
C THR A 107 0.61 8.98 21.89
N THR A 108 1.03 9.12 23.15
CA THR A 108 0.79 10.30 23.96
C THR A 108 2.01 10.61 24.79
N GLY A 109 2.28 11.90 25.00
CA GLY A 109 3.40 12.39 25.80
C GLY A 109 4.57 12.89 24.95
N TRP A 110 5.61 13.40 25.61
CA TRP A 110 6.72 14.14 25.00
C TRP A 110 7.63 13.31 24.08
N THR A 111 7.57 11.98 24.17
CA THR A 111 8.31 11.05 23.30
C THR A 111 7.51 10.63 22.06
N THR A 112 6.26 11.10 21.94
CA THR A 112 5.38 10.82 20.79
C THR A 112 5.92 11.51 19.54
N GLY A 113 6.02 10.75 18.45
CA GLY A 113 6.34 11.29 17.13
C GLY A 113 5.10 11.62 16.31
N TYR A 114 5.30 12.09 15.08
CA TYR A 114 4.20 12.39 14.16
C TYR A 114 3.56 11.15 13.50
N ARG A 115 4.03 9.93 13.79
CA ARG A 115 3.49 8.69 13.23
C ARG A 115 1.97 8.61 13.43
N SER A 116 1.26 8.25 12.37
CA SER A 116 -0.18 8.01 12.40
C SER A 116 -0.46 6.52 12.52
N ARG A 117 -1.44 6.13 13.33
CA ARG A 117 -1.90 4.72 13.37
C ARG A 117 -2.75 4.43 12.14
N ILE A 118 -2.63 3.20 11.65
CA ILE A 118 -3.46 2.71 10.54
C ILE A 118 -4.20 1.45 10.97
N ASP A 119 -5.43 1.30 10.50
CA ASP A 119 -6.17 0.05 10.59
C ASP A 119 -5.87 -0.79 9.34
N LYS A 120 -5.28 -1.97 9.53
CA LYS A 120 -4.94 -2.90 8.46
C LYS A 120 -6.15 -3.42 7.70
N ALA A 121 -7.34 -3.42 8.33
CA ALA A 121 -8.58 -3.76 7.62
C ALA A 121 -8.98 -2.71 6.57
N THR A 122 -8.46 -1.48 6.70
CA THR A 122 -8.73 -0.38 5.75
C THR A 122 -7.63 -0.20 4.71
N GLU A 123 -6.45 -0.79 4.92
CA GLU A 123 -5.30 -0.72 4.01
C GLU A 123 -5.55 -1.55 2.74
N LYS A 124 -5.34 -0.93 1.58
CA LYS A 124 -5.53 -1.54 0.27
C LYS A 124 -4.36 -1.18 -0.63
N ALA A 125 -3.82 -2.19 -1.30
CA ALA A 125 -2.86 -2.01 -2.36
C ALA A 125 -3.27 -2.81 -3.60
N SER A 126 -3.05 -2.22 -4.77
CA SER A 126 -3.18 -2.90 -6.06
C SER A 126 -2.14 -2.31 -7.01
N PRO A 127 -1.81 -2.95 -8.14
CA PRO A 127 -0.84 -2.39 -9.07
C PRO A 127 -1.18 -0.94 -9.45
N GLY A 128 -0.28 -0.01 -9.13
CA GLY A 128 -0.45 1.43 -9.36
C GLY A 128 -1.26 2.20 -8.31
N TYR A 129 -1.66 1.57 -7.19
CA TYR A 129 -2.46 2.21 -6.15
C TYR A 129 -2.10 1.72 -4.74
N TYR A 130 -2.12 2.65 -3.79
CA TYR A 130 -2.04 2.39 -2.34
C TYR A 130 -2.97 3.36 -1.61
N GLY A 131 -3.73 2.89 -0.62
CA GLY A 131 -4.57 3.74 0.23
C GLY A 131 -5.19 3.04 1.43
#